data_AF-A0AAD8M8G9-F1
#
_entry.id   AF-A0AAD8M8G9-F1
#
_cell.length_a   1.000
_cell.length_b   1.000
_cell.length_c   1.000
_cell.angle_alpha   90.00
_cell.angle_beta   90.00
_cell.angle_gamma   90.00
#
_symmetry.space_group_name_H-M   'P 1'
#
loop_
_entity.id
_entity.type
_entity.pdbx_description
1 polymer ?
#
loop_
_entity_poly.entity_id
_entity_poly.type
_entity_poly.pdbx_seq_one_letter_code
_entity_poly.pdbx_strand_id
1 'polypeptide(L)'
;MRSIGEGSYHKTCIELPRKALHYFEFGEKKLHNVILTSNSAGNSGPDPATITNFSPWSLSVAANTIDRKFIANVQLGNNKVYEGFAVNTFNLSGTHPIVYGGDVPNSAAGFSGEDSRYCSPHSLDKTLVNGKIVLCDELSDGEGAMQAGAESRFCDTNTGQVHKTRRGEVKMHGVRR
;
A
#
# COMPACT_ATOMS: atom_id res chain seq x y z
N MET A 1 16.61 7.41 -24.57
CA MET A 1 17.97 7.58 -24.04
C MET A 1 17.83 8.21 -22.66
N ARG A 2 18.25 7.48 -21.61
CA ARG A 2 18.29 7.81 -20.16
C ARG A 2 17.12 8.60 -19.54
N SER A 3 16.41 7.95 -18.63
CA SER A 3 16.24 8.50 -17.28
C SER A 3 16.40 7.36 -16.27
N ILE A 4 17.22 7.59 -15.26
CA ILE A 4 17.60 6.67 -14.20
C ILE A 4 16.92 7.19 -12.94
N GLY A 5 16.22 6.30 -12.23
CA GLY A 5 15.97 6.41 -10.80
C GLY A 5 14.89 7.40 -10.34
N GLU A 6 13.71 6.88 -10.06
CA GLU A 6 12.92 7.27 -8.88
C GLU A 6 11.92 6.14 -8.59
N GLY A 7 12.07 5.50 -7.43
CA GLY A 7 11.21 4.41 -6.98
C GLY A 7 9.83 4.94 -6.57
N SER A 8 8.77 4.34 -7.09
CA SER A 8 7.40 4.70 -6.70
C SER A 8 6.61 3.44 -6.33
N TYR A 9 6.22 3.41 -5.06
CA TYR A 9 5.60 2.29 -4.35
C TYR A 9 4.16 2.04 -4.83
N HIS A 10 3.81 0.76 -4.95
CA HIS A 10 2.51 0.27 -5.42
C HIS A 10 1.35 0.66 -4.48
N LYS A 11 0.31 1.30 -5.04
CA LYS A 11 -1.01 1.45 -4.43
C LYS A 11 -1.93 0.34 -4.95
N THR A 12 -2.67 -0.35 -4.07
CA THR A 12 -3.72 -1.30 -4.44
C THR A 12 -4.93 -1.14 -3.52
N CYS A 13 -6.14 -1.01 -4.10
CA CYS A 13 -7.40 -1.52 -3.56
C CYS A 13 -8.40 -1.73 -4.73
N ILE A 14 -9.14 -2.85 -4.70
CA ILE A 14 -10.16 -3.29 -5.68
C ILE A 14 -11.45 -3.61 -4.93
N GLU A 15 -12.61 -3.17 -5.44
CA GLU A 15 -13.73 -4.05 -5.83
C GLU A 15 -14.80 -3.30 -6.66
N LEU A 16 -15.36 -4.00 -7.67
CA LEU A 16 -16.39 -3.57 -8.64
C LEU A 16 -17.63 -4.48 -8.54
N PRO A 17 -18.84 -3.99 -8.86
CA PRO A 17 -19.87 -4.82 -9.45
C PRO A 17 -20.21 -4.40 -10.89
N ARG A 18 -19.77 -5.25 -11.82
CA ARG A 18 -20.36 -5.69 -13.10
C ARG A 18 -21.03 -4.72 -14.10
N LYS A 19 -20.59 -4.93 -15.36
CA LYS A 19 -21.20 -4.78 -16.70
C LYS A 19 -21.11 -3.41 -17.39
N ALA A 20 -20.13 -3.31 -18.30
CA ALA A 20 -20.34 -2.70 -19.61
C ALA A 20 -19.41 -3.37 -20.63
N LEU A 21 -19.99 -4.20 -21.51
CA LEU A 21 -19.36 -4.55 -22.79
C LEU A 21 -19.70 -3.40 -23.73
N HIS A 22 -18.79 -2.44 -23.87
CA HIS A 22 -18.81 -1.52 -25.01
C HIS A 22 -17.90 -2.08 -26.09
N TYR A 23 -18.50 -2.35 -27.25
CA TYR A 23 -17.78 -2.68 -28.47
C TYR A 23 -16.88 -1.50 -28.85
N PHE A 24 -15.58 -1.76 -29.03
CA PHE A 24 -14.67 -0.81 -29.66
C PHE A 24 -14.89 -0.88 -31.18
N GLU A 25 -15.51 0.15 -31.74
CA GLU A 25 -15.55 0.39 -33.18
C GLU A 25 -14.32 1.23 -33.53
N PHE A 26 -13.36 0.66 -34.24
CA PHE A 26 -12.24 1.42 -34.78
C PHE A 26 -12.77 2.32 -35.90
N GLY A 27 -13.04 3.58 -35.57
CA GLY A 27 -13.38 4.60 -36.57
C GLY A 27 -12.29 4.67 -37.65
N GLU A 28 -12.72 4.81 -38.91
CA GLU A 28 -11.90 4.77 -40.12
C GLU A 28 -10.87 5.92 -40.20
N LYS A 29 -9.80 5.87 -39.39
CA LYS A 29 -8.66 6.77 -39.53
C LYS A 29 -7.41 5.99 -39.88
N LYS A 30 -6.89 6.31 -41.06
CA LYS A 30 -5.65 5.77 -41.61
C LYS A 30 -4.48 6.18 -40.72
N LEU A 31 -3.92 5.21 -39.99
CA LEU A 31 -2.70 5.39 -39.22
C LEU A 31 -1.53 5.50 -40.21
N HIS A 32 -0.91 6.67 -40.30
CA HIS A 32 0.30 6.87 -41.08
C HIS A 32 1.49 6.35 -40.27
N ASN A 33 2.11 5.27 -40.76
CA ASN A 33 3.13 4.45 -40.07
C ASN A 33 2.52 3.57 -38.96
N VAL A 34 2.60 2.24 -39.13
CA VAL A 34 1.96 1.25 -38.23
C VAL A 34 2.73 1.13 -36.92
N ILE A 35 2.50 2.08 -36.02
CA ILE A 35 3.03 2.07 -34.66
C ILE A 35 1.84 2.18 -33.72
N LEU A 36 1.58 1.11 -32.95
CA LEU A 36 0.54 1.10 -31.93
C LEU A 36 1.07 1.75 -30.64
N THR A 37 0.38 2.78 -30.17
CA THR A 37 0.67 3.41 -28.88
C THR A 37 -0.26 2.85 -27.81
N SER A 38 0.32 2.32 -26.73
CA SER A 38 -0.41 1.80 -25.57
C SER A 38 -0.27 2.76 -24.39
N ASN A 39 -1.40 3.17 -23.82
CA ASN A 39 -1.50 4.13 -22.72
C ASN A 39 -2.31 3.55 -21.55
N SER A 40 -2.02 3.92 -20.31
CA SER A 40 -2.87 3.57 -19.17
C SER A 40 -4.13 4.43 -19.14
N ALA A 41 -5.28 3.88 -18.75
CA ALA A 41 -6.53 4.65 -18.61
C ALA A 41 -6.47 5.71 -17.48
N GLY A 42 -5.59 5.51 -16.48
CA GLY A 42 -5.46 6.36 -15.29
C GLY A 42 -5.93 5.65 -14.02
N ASN A 43 -5.63 6.24 -12.86
CA ASN A 43 -5.90 5.66 -11.52
C ASN A 43 -6.94 6.47 -10.72
N SER A 44 -7.73 7.31 -11.40
CA SER A 44 -8.70 8.22 -10.76
C SER A 44 -10.12 7.65 -10.64
N GLY A 45 -10.30 6.35 -10.91
CA GLY A 45 -11.56 5.67 -10.63
C GLY A 45 -11.93 5.67 -9.14
N PRO A 46 -13.10 5.15 -8.75
CA PRO A 46 -14.00 4.29 -9.54
C PRO A 46 -15.12 5.05 -10.27
N ASP A 47 -15.21 6.37 -10.12
CA ASP A 47 -16.31 7.15 -10.68
C ASP A 47 -16.34 7.10 -12.23
N PRO A 48 -17.53 7.17 -12.84
CA PRO A 48 -17.66 7.23 -14.29
C PRO A 48 -16.88 8.40 -14.89
N ALA A 49 -16.41 8.23 -16.15
CA ALA A 49 -15.74 9.27 -16.94
C ALA A 49 -14.43 9.83 -16.33
N THR A 50 -13.69 9.01 -15.59
CA THR A 50 -12.38 9.38 -14.98
C THR A 50 -11.17 9.01 -15.83
N ILE A 51 -11.39 8.46 -17.04
CA ILE A 51 -10.32 8.14 -18.00
C ILE A 51 -9.66 9.40 -18.56
N THR A 52 -8.33 9.45 -18.59
CA THR A 52 -7.57 10.61 -19.09
C THR A 52 -7.02 10.41 -20.50
N ASN A 53 -6.72 9.17 -20.87
CA ASN A 53 -6.22 8.81 -22.20
C ASN A 53 -7.34 8.21 -23.04
N PHE A 54 -8.01 9.02 -23.87
CA PHE A 54 -9.14 8.58 -24.70
C PHE A 54 -8.92 8.89 -26.19
N SER A 55 -7.67 9.09 -26.62
CA SER A 55 -7.37 9.36 -28.03
C SER A 55 -7.79 8.18 -28.91
N PRO A 56 -8.55 8.41 -30.01
CA PRO A 56 -9.07 7.34 -30.85
C PRO A 56 -8.01 6.45 -31.51
N TRP A 57 -6.78 6.95 -31.64
CA TRP A 57 -5.64 6.27 -32.25
C TRP A 57 -4.71 5.57 -31.23
N SER A 58 -5.07 5.53 -29.95
CA SER A 58 -4.30 4.86 -28.91
C SER A 58 -5.09 3.73 -28.24
N LEU A 59 -4.40 2.68 -27.83
CA LEU A 59 -4.95 1.65 -26.97
C LEU A 59 -4.87 2.11 -25.52
N SER A 60 -6.03 2.31 -24.89
CA SER A 60 -6.11 2.66 -23.47
C SER A 60 -6.41 1.43 -22.62
N VAL A 61 -5.54 1.14 -21.66
CA VAL A 61 -5.55 -0.10 -20.89
C VAL A 61 -6.03 0.17 -19.46
N ALA A 62 -7.06 -0.56 -19.02
CA ALA A 62 -7.55 -0.57 -17.64
C ALA A 62 -6.78 -1.59 -16.79
N ALA A 63 -6.71 -1.35 -15.48
CA ALA A 63 -6.14 -2.28 -14.53
C ALA A 63 -7.18 -3.34 -14.09
N ASN A 64 -6.73 -4.59 -13.93
CA ASN A 64 -7.53 -5.67 -13.33
C ASN A 64 -6.66 -6.49 -12.37
N THR A 65 -7.29 -7.18 -11.43
CA THR A 65 -6.62 -8.13 -10.55
C THR A 65 -6.27 -9.43 -11.26
N ILE A 66 -5.17 -10.03 -10.82
CA ILE A 66 -4.84 -11.43 -11.10
C ILE A 66 -5.15 -12.29 -9.87
N ASP A 67 -5.20 -13.60 -10.05
CA ASP A 67 -5.43 -14.61 -9.01
C ASP A 67 -4.27 -14.72 -8.00
N ARG A 68 -3.06 -14.37 -8.41
CA ARG A 68 -1.87 -14.36 -7.55
C ARG A 68 -1.95 -13.31 -6.44
N LYS A 69 -1.69 -13.73 -5.20
CA LYS A 69 -1.64 -12.86 -4.01
C LYS A 69 -0.31 -13.03 -3.29
N PHE A 70 0.32 -11.91 -2.91
CA PHE A 70 1.52 -11.94 -2.07
C PHE A 70 1.11 -11.83 -0.62
N ILE A 71 1.09 -12.98 0.05
CA ILE A 71 0.53 -13.11 1.39
C ILE A 71 1.67 -13.16 2.40
N ALA A 72 1.60 -12.29 3.40
CA ALA A 72 2.49 -12.26 4.54
C ALA A 72 1.71 -12.59 5.81
N ASN A 73 2.14 -13.62 6.52
CA ASN A 73 1.50 -14.03 7.77
C ASN A 73 2.26 -13.47 8.96
N VAL A 74 1.49 -12.94 9.90
CA VAL A 74 1.99 -12.27 11.08
C VAL A 74 1.40 -12.95 12.29
N GLN A 75 2.24 -13.57 13.11
CA GLN A 75 1.81 -14.16 14.38
C GLN A 75 2.11 -13.20 15.52
N LEU A 76 1.07 -12.72 16.19
CA LEU A 76 1.22 -11.90 17.39
C LEU A 76 1.57 -12.79 18.60
N GLY A 77 2.16 -12.21 19.65
CA GLY A 77 2.53 -12.92 20.89
C GLY A 77 1.35 -13.59 21.64
N ASN A 78 0.10 -13.30 21.26
CA ASN A 78 -1.10 -14.00 21.73
C ASN A 78 -1.45 -15.26 20.91
N ASN A 79 -0.52 -15.75 20.08
CA ASN A 79 -0.66 -16.86 19.14
C ASN A 79 -1.72 -16.67 18.03
N LYS A 80 -2.32 -15.49 17.91
CA LYS A 80 -3.21 -15.20 16.77
C LYS A 80 -2.39 -14.88 15.54
N VAL A 81 -2.79 -15.49 14.42
CA VAL A 81 -2.17 -15.28 13.12
C VAL A 81 -3.09 -14.38 12.30
N TYR A 82 -2.51 -13.32 11.75
CA TYR A 82 -3.16 -12.41 10.83
C TYR A 82 -2.53 -12.56 9.45
N GLU A 83 -3.38 -12.52 8.44
CA GLU A 83 -2.98 -12.58 7.05
C GLU A 83 -3.02 -11.16 6.48
N GLY A 84 -1.87 -10.71 5.97
CA GLY A 84 -1.72 -9.41 5.33
C GLY A 84 -1.19 -9.55 3.91
N PHE A 85 -1.29 -8.46 3.14
CA PHE A 85 -0.69 -8.37 1.82
C PHE A 85 0.60 -7.57 1.91
N ALA A 86 1.71 -8.18 1.51
CA ALA A 86 2.99 -7.49 1.46
C ALA A 86 3.87 -8.06 0.35
N VAL A 87 4.55 -7.15 -0.35
CA VAL A 87 5.68 -7.51 -1.21
C VAL A 87 6.94 -7.19 -0.43
N ASN A 88 7.45 -8.16 0.31
CA ASN A 88 8.67 -8.00 1.08
C ASN A 88 9.86 -8.65 0.36
N THR A 89 10.93 -7.90 0.14
CA THR A 89 12.21 -8.41 -0.39
C THR A 89 13.16 -8.84 0.72
N PHE A 90 12.84 -8.55 1.98
CA PHE A 90 13.67 -8.84 3.14
C PHE A 90 13.15 -10.07 3.87
N ASN A 91 14.07 -10.91 4.33
CA ASN A 91 13.76 -12.07 5.16
C ASN A 91 13.72 -11.60 6.62
N LEU A 92 12.57 -11.09 7.05
CA LEU A 92 12.33 -10.78 8.46
C LEU A 92 12.10 -12.10 9.19
N SER A 93 13.19 -12.75 9.58
CA SER A 93 13.16 -13.97 10.38
C SER A 93 13.36 -13.63 11.85
N GLY A 94 12.36 -13.91 12.68
CA GLY A 94 12.47 -13.74 14.12
C GLY A 94 11.23 -13.13 14.74
N THR A 95 11.38 -12.82 16.01
CA THR A 95 10.39 -12.12 16.81
C THR A 95 10.83 -10.67 16.96
N HIS A 96 9.96 -9.73 16.60
CA HIS A 96 10.22 -8.30 16.64
C HIS A 96 9.20 -7.62 17.56
N PRO A 97 9.62 -6.59 18.32
CA PRO A 97 8.69 -5.80 19.11
C PRO A 97 7.74 -5.00 18.21
N ILE A 98 6.47 -4.95 18.57
CA ILE A 98 5.45 -4.12 17.91
C ILE A 98 4.93 -3.03 18.85
N VAL A 99 4.63 -1.86 18.29
CA VAL A 99 4.00 -0.75 18.98
C VAL A 99 2.91 -0.11 18.12
N TYR A 100 1.81 0.30 18.74
CA TYR A 100 0.76 1.05 18.08
C TYR A 100 1.14 2.53 17.96
N GLY A 101 1.01 3.10 16.76
CA GLY A 101 1.41 4.48 16.44
C GLY A 101 0.74 5.52 17.33
N GLY A 102 -0.54 5.34 17.65
CA GLY A 102 -1.29 6.25 18.52
C GLY A 102 -0.83 6.26 19.99
N ASP A 103 -0.06 5.26 20.43
CA ASP A 103 0.50 5.20 21.79
C ASP A 103 1.93 5.75 21.87
N VAL A 104 2.51 6.19 20.74
CA VAL A 104 3.88 6.76 20.66
C VAL A 104 3.91 8.11 19.92
N PRO A 105 3.06 9.06 20.30
CA PRO A 105 3.08 10.38 19.68
C PRO A 105 4.37 11.13 20.00
N ASN A 106 4.85 11.89 19.03
CA ASN A 106 5.89 12.89 19.25
C ASN A 106 5.31 14.12 19.96
N SER A 107 5.05 13.97 21.26
CA SER A 107 4.48 15.06 22.08
C SER A 107 5.41 16.28 22.17
N ALA A 108 6.72 16.10 22.02
CA ALA A 108 7.68 17.20 22.00
C ALA A 108 7.48 18.13 20.79
N ALA A 109 6.97 17.61 19.68
CA ALA A 109 6.61 18.39 18.49
C ALA A 109 5.11 18.76 18.44
N GLY A 110 4.36 18.54 19.53
CA GLY A 110 2.95 18.91 19.64
C GLY A 110 1.98 17.91 19.01
N PHE A 111 2.44 16.73 18.59
CA PHE A 111 1.55 15.69 18.06
C PHE A 111 0.85 14.91 19.17
N SER A 112 -0.39 14.52 18.90
CA SER A 112 -1.22 13.70 19.77
C SER A 112 -1.29 12.25 19.28
N GLY A 113 -1.91 11.38 20.09
CA GLY A 113 -2.24 10.02 19.68
C GLY A 113 -3.15 9.97 18.45
N GLU A 114 -3.98 11.01 18.25
CA GLU A 114 -4.87 11.11 17.09
C GLU A 114 -4.14 11.42 15.78
N ASP A 115 -2.97 12.07 15.86
CA ASP A 115 -2.14 12.35 14.70
C ASP A 115 -1.21 11.18 14.38
N SER A 116 -0.59 10.63 15.41
CA SER A 116 0.43 9.57 15.31
C SER A 116 -0.11 8.20 14.92
N ARG A 117 -1.42 7.94 15.14
CA ARG A 117 -2.09 6.70 14.66
C ARG A 117 -1.97 6.48 13.15
N TYR A 118 -1.84 7.55 12.37
CA TYR A 118 -1.69 7.47 10.92
C TYR A 118 -0.23 7.26 10.50
N CYS A 119 0.71 7.39 11.43
CA CYS A 119 2.15 7.34 11.18
C CYS A 119 2.60 8.38 10.15
N SER A 120 2.01 9.57 10.23
CA SER A 120 2.37 10.73 9.44
C SER A 120 3.83 11.13 9.67
N PRO A 121 4.51 11.77 8.70
CA PRO A 121 5.85 12.30 8.89
C PRO A 121 5.98 13.12 10.18
N HIS A 122 7.05 12.87 10.94
CA HIS A 122 7.37 13.51 12.22
C HIS A 122 6.40 13.30 13.42
N SER A 123 5.26 12.62 13.21
CA SER A 123 4.24 12.42 14.24
C SER A 123 4.62 11.39 15.32
N LEU A 124 5.60 10.53 15.05
CA LEU A 124 6.03 9.43 15.92
C LEU A 124 7.27 9.78 16.74
N ASP A 125 7.30 9.38 18.01
CA ASP A 125 8.49 9.49 18.85
C ASP A 125 9.56 8.48 18.40
N LYS A 126 10.67 9.01 17.87
CA LYS A 126 11.80 8.21 17.38
C LYS A 126 12.37 7.27 18.44
N THR A 127 12.41 7.69 19.70
CA THR A 127 12.99 6.89 20.79
C THR A 127 12.14 5.67 21.11
N LEU A 128 10.83 5.77 20.94
CA LEU A 128 9.87 4.70 21.23
C LEU A 128 9.70 3.74 20.04
N VAL A 129 9.97 4.21 18.82
CA VAL A 129 9.76 3.48 17.56
C VAL A 129 11.01 2.83 16.98
N ASN A 130 12.21 3.39 17.25
CA ASN A 130 13.45 2.89 16.67
C ASN A 130 13.68 1.39 16.93
N GLY A 131 13.91 0.60 15.88
CA GLY A 131 14.12 -0.84 15.98
C GLY A 131 12.84 -1.66 16.24
N LYS A 132 11.65 -1.09 16.02
CA LYS A 132 10.37 -1.77 16.24
C LYS A 132 9.51 -1.78 14.98
N ILE A 133 8.52 -2.66 14.98
CA ILE A 133 7.42 -2.64 14.01
C ILE A 133 6.36 -1.67 14.53
N VAL A 134 5.87 -0.77 13.69
CA VAL A 134 4.78 0.15 14.05
C VAL A 134 3.47 -0.26 13.38
N LEU A 135 2.38 -0.29 14.17
CA LEU A 135 1.02 -0.49 13.69
C LEU A 135 0.34 0.86 13.48
N CYS A 136 -0.21 1.08 12.29
CA CYS A 136 -0.87 2.32 11.87
C CYS A 136 -2.27 2.03 11.32
N ASP A 137 -3.15 3.03 11.39
CA ASP A 137 -4.56 2.87 11.03
C ASP A 137 -4.88 3.13 9.56
N GLU A 138 -3.93 3.68 8.80
CA GLU A 138 -4.16 4.06 7.41
C GLU A 138 -3.07 3.51 6.50
N LEU A 139 -3.42 3.22 5.24
CA LEU A 139 -2.41 2.95 4.21
C LEU A 139 -1.72 4.24 3.81
N SER A 140 -0.41 4.30 4.06
CA SER A 140 0.47 5.33 3.52
C SER A 140 1.74 4.68 2.97
N ASP A 141 2.59 5.47 2.32
CA ASP A 141 3.90 5.03 1.82
C ASP A 141 4.87 4.55 2.91
N GLY A 142 4.52 4.75 4.19
CA GLY A 142 5.32 4.33 5.33
C GLY A 142 6.49 5.28 5.64
N GLU A 143 6.55 6.45 4.99
CA GLU A 143 7.64 7.41 5.18
C GLU A 143 7.80 7.81 6.65
N GLY A 144 6.71 8.16 7.33
CA GLY A 144 6.76 8.59 8.72
C GLY A 144 7.28 7.51 9.68
N ALA A 145 6.94 6.24 9.42
CA ALA A 145 7.47 5.10 10.18
C ALA A 145 8.98 4.93 9.95
N MET A 146 9.43 5.01 8.70
CA MET A 146 10.85 4.90 8.35
C MET A 146 11.68 6.04 8.93
N GLN A 147 11.18 7.29 8.85
CA GLN A 147 11.85 8.46 9.44
C GLN A 147 11.97 8.36 10.97
N ALA A 148 11.06 7.63 11.63
CA ALA A 148 11.10 7.36 13.05
C ALA A 148 12.03 6.20 13.44
N GLY A 149 12.65 5.52 12.47
CA GLY A 149 13.54 4.39 12.68
C GLY A 149 12.83 3.04 12.84
N ALA A 150 11.57 2.93 12.40
CA ALA A 150 10.86 1.65 12.42
C ALA A 150 11.52 0.65 11.44
N GLU A 151 11.62 -0.62 11.85
CA GLU A 151 12.12 -1.69 10.97
C GLU A 151 11.08 -2.08 9.92
N SER A 152 9.80 -1.97 10.29
CA SER A 152 8.67 -2.28 9.43
C SER A 152 7.41 -1.59 9.92
N ARG A 153 6.38 -1.60 9.07
CA ARG A 153 5.08 -1.00 9.33
C ARG A 153 3.97 -1.97 8.96
N PHE A 154 2.98 -2.08 9.84
CA PHE A 154 1.71 -2.73 9.54
C PHE A 154 0.58 -1.72 9.48
N CYS A 155 -0.40 -1.99 8.63
CA CYS A 155 -1.61 -1.18 8.49
C CYS A 155 -2.82 -2.08 8.75
N ASP A 156 -3.71 -1.68 9.66
CA ASP A 156 -5.03 -2.33 9.83
C ASP A 156 -6.07 -1.51 9.07
N THR A 157 -6.48 -1.98 7.90
CA THR A 157 -7.27 -1.18 6.96
C THR A 157 -8.77 -1.33 7.12
N ASN A 158 -9.26 -2.30 7.90
CA ASN A 158 -10.71 -2.54 7.92
C ASN A 158 -11.28 -3.40 9.06
N THR A 159 -10.53 -3.74 10.12
CA THR A 159 -11.08 -4.71 11.10
C THR A 159 -10.93 -4.34 12.57
N GLY A 160 -10.03 -3.43 12.94
CA GLY A 160 -9.79 -3.10 14.36
C GLY A 160 -9.37 -4.31 15.20
N GLN A 161 -9.07 -5.45 14.56
CA GLN A 161 -8.72 -6.69 15.24
C GLN A 161 -7.25 -6.68 15.66
N VAL A 162 -6.38 -6.06 14.86
CA VAL A 162 -4.96 -5.85 15.21
C VAL A 162 -4.85 -4.71 16.24
N HIS A 163 -5.78 -3.75 16.19
CA HIS A 163 -5.85 -2.60 17.10
C HIS A 163 -5.96 -2.97 18.60
N LYS A 164 -6.40 -4.19 18.93
CA LYS A 164 -6.36 -4.71 20.31
C LYS A 164 -4.94 -5.00 20.81
N THR A 165 -3.97 -5.14 19.92
CA THR A 165 -2.57 -5.43 20.23
C THR A 165 -1.76 -4.14 20.17
N ARG A 166 -1.84 -3.36 21.24
CA ARG A 166 -1.17 -2.06 21.36
C ARG A 166 0.34 -2.15 21.54
N ARG A 167 0.81 -3.21 22.21
CA ARG A 167 2.22 -3.53 22.42
C ARG A 167 2.40 -5.04 22.50
N GLY A 168 3.56 -5.52 22.08
CA GLY A 168 3.93 -6.92 22.25
C GLY A 168 5.06 -7.33 21.33
N GLU A 169 5.09 -8.63 21.06
CA GLU A 169 6.03 -9.25 20.15
C GLU A 169 5.27 -9.85 18.97
N VAL A 170 5.95 -9.87 17.82
CA VAL A 170 5.39 -10.37 16.58
C VAL A 170 6.41 -11.21 15.86
N LYS A 171 6.00 -12.42 15.50
CA LYS A 171 6.77 -13.31 14.66
C LYS A 171 6.28 -13.20 13.22
N MET A 172 7.18 -12.81 12.33
CA MET A 172 6.90 -12.78 10.90
C MET A 172 7.17 -14.14 10.28
N HIS A 173 6.27 -14.57 9.39
CA HIS A 173 6.49 -15.69 8.50
C HIS A 173 6.80 -15.16 7.10
N GLY A 174 7.71 -15.84 6.37
CA GLY A 174 8.09 -15.44 5.02
C GLY A 174 6.90 -15.31 4.07
N VAL A 175 7.05 -14.47 3.05
CA VAL A 175 5.99 -14.19 2.07
C VAL A 175 5.73 -15.42 1.20
N ARG A 176 4.46 -15.83 1.11
CA ARG A 176 4.01 -16.89 0.23
C ARG A 176 3.36 -16.31 -1.02
N ARG A 177 3.49 -17.04 -2.13
CA ARG A 177 2.98 -16.67 -3.47
C ARG A 177 1.70 -17.41 -3.77
#